data_AF-A0A964FLD4-F1
#
_entry.id   AF-A0A964FLD4-F1
#
_cell.length_a   1.000
_cell.length_b   1.000
_cell.length_c   1.000
_cell.angle_alpha   90.00
_cell.angle_beta   90.00
_cell.angle_gamma   90.00
#
_symmetry.space_group_name_H-M   'P 1'
#
loop_
_entity.id
_entity.type
_entity.pdbx_description
1 polymer ?
#
loop_
_entity_poly.entity_id
_entity_poly.type
_entity_poly.pdbx_seq_one_letter_code
_entity_poly.pdbx_strand_id
1 'polypeptide(L)'
;MNTKLLSALTATAAATALLGAGSPAQAFSFGTNGITFGQNTDVKFNFKESHGMYTSSLGIYTVNDSVTSLVHTLFSETKSSDNGAENEWKGSLGNTVLGSGAGVFTFLANQVYTLGLNSGSDGTVYSTSALNAGTQQAVFGGSSLWTALGRETTNTFQAAGSYTDGTASLFKGGTVISFDDRGNSNDTDFQDFTVSAEAVPEPITMTGLALGLGGLVAARRRRASKTV
;
A
#
# COMPACT_ATOMS: atom_id res chain seq x y z
N MET A 1 1.96 -14.32 -79.38
CA MET A 1 2.04 -15.37 -78.33
C MET A 1 3.46 -15.36 -77.78
N ASN A 2 3.76 -14.49 -76.80
CA ASN A 2 3.66 -14.65 -75.34
C ASN A 2 5.05 -14.88 -74.72
N THR A 3 5.79 -13.80 -74.55
CA THR A 3 6.99 -13.72 -73.69
C THR A 3 6.53 -13.58 -72.24
N LYS A 4 6.87 -14.54 -71.37
CA LYS A 4 6.58 -14.47 -69.94
C LYS A 4 7.74 -13.79 -69.21
N LEU A 5 7.46 -12.63 -68.62
CA LEU A 5 8.27 -12.02 -67.57
C LEU A 5 8.29 -12.94 -66.34
N LEU A 6 9.47 -13.17 -65.78
CA LEU A 6 9.65 -13.70 -64.42
C LEU A 6 10.34 -12.62 -63.59
N SER A 7 9.54 -11.85 -62.87
CA SER A 7 9.99 -10.94 -61.81
C SER A 7 10.37 -11.76 -60.58
N ALA A 8 11.65 -11.81 -60.25
CA ALA A 8 12.14 -12.36 -58.98
C ALA A 8 11.94 -11.31 -57.89
N LEU A 9 10.93 -11.52 -57.04
CA LEU A 9 10.70 -10.72 -55.84
C LEU A 9 11.55 -11.33 -54.71
N THR A 10 12.69 -10.73 -54.40
CA THR A 10 13.50 -11.06 -53.23
C THR A 10 12.80 -10.54 -51.97
N ALA A 11 12.18 -11.45 -51.22
CA ALA A 11 11.62 -11.15 -49.91
C ALA A 11 12.74 -11.05 -48.87
N THR A 12 13.09 -9.83 -48.46
CA THR A 12 13.98 -9.58 -47.32
C THR A 12 13.18 -9.80 -46.03
N ALA A 13 13.35 -10.96 -45.40
CA ALA A 13 12.82 -11.21 -44.06
C ALA A 13 13.71 -10.49 -43.03
N ALA A 14 13.30 -9.29 -42.62
CA ALA A 14 13.89 -8.61 -41.46
C ALA A 14 13.36 -9.26 -40.18
N ALA A 15 14.14 -10.16 -39.58
CA ALA A 15 13.89 -10.68 -38.24
C ALA A 15 14.35 -9.64 -37.21
N THR A 16 13.50 -8.67 -36.91
CA THR A 16 13.70 -7.77 -35.76
C THR A 16 13.28 -8.52 -34.50
N ALA A 17 14.22 -9.23 -33.88
CA ALA A 17 14.05 -9.72 -32.51
C ALA A 17 14.10 -8.51 -31.55
N LEU A 18 12.95 -7.86 -31.35
CA LEU A 18 12.72 -6.99 -30.20
C LEU A 18 12.64 -7.88 -28.96
N LEU A 19 13.79 -8.27 -28.41
CA LEU A 19 13.90 -8.62 -27.00
C LEU A 19 13.77 -7.34 -26.18
N GLY A 20 12.59 -6.73 -26.25
CA GLY A 20 12.12 -5.88 -25.18
C GLY A 20 11.85 -6.80 -24.00
N ALA A 21 12.85 -7.00 -23.15
CA ALA A 21 12.61 -7.44 -21.79
C ALA A 21 11.79 -6.32 -21.13
N GLY A 22 10.48 -6.33 -21.39
CA GLY A 22 9.51 -5.78 -20.46
C GLY A 22 9.67 -6.62 -19.22
N SER A 23 10.54 -6.18 -18.31
CA SER A 23 10.39 -6.54 -16.90
C SER A 23 8.89 -6.43 -16.60
N PRO A 24 8.22 -7.48 -16.08
CA PRO A 24 6.86 -7.30 -15.63
C PRO A 24 6.90 -6.10 -14.69
N ALA A 25 6.15 -5.05 -15.02
CA ALA A 25 5.91 -3.97 -14.10
C ALA A 25 5.17 -4.63 -12.93
N GLN A 26 5.94 -5.09 -11.95
CA GLN A 26 5.45 -5.55 -10.66
C GLN A 26 4.69 -4.36 -10.10
N ALA A 27 3.37 -4.40 -10.27
CA ALA A 27 2.48 -3.29 -9.93
C ALA A 27 2.45 -3.20 -8.41
N PHE A 28 3.41 -2.44 -7.86
CA PHE A 28 3.36 -1.96 -6.50
C PHE A 28 2.02 -1.25 -6.29
N SER A 29 1.31 -1.57 -5.21
CA SER A 29 0.08 -0.87 -4.84
C SER A 29 -0.02 -0.76 -3.33
N PHE A 30 -0.42 0.41 -2.84
CA PHE A 30 -0.72 0.65 -1.44
C PHE A 30 -1.96 1.54 -1.35
N GLY A 31 -3.16 0.93 -1.30
CA GLY A 31 -4.41 1.68 -1.29
C GLY A 31 -5.67 0.82 -1.29
N THR A 32 -6.74 1.37 -1.83
CA THR A 32 -8.08 0.75 -1.79
C THR A 32 -8.30 -0.38 -2.80
N ASN A 33 -7.33 -0.62 -3.68
CA ASN A 33 -7.32 -1.74 -4.62
C ASN A 33 -6.51 -2.94 -4.13
N GLY A 34 -6.04 -2.90 -2.88
CA GLY A 34 -5.13 -3.91 -2.33
C GLY A 34 -3.75 -3.33 -2.03
N ILE A 35 -2.98 -4.12 -1.29
CA ILE A 35 -1.61 -3.78 -0.90
C ILE A 35 -0.69 -4.89 -1.41
N THR A 36 0.24 -4.54 -2.28
CA THR A 36 1.19 -5.47 -2.91
C THR A 36 2.54 -4.80 -3.15
N PHE A 37 3.60 -5.56 -2.97
CA PHE A 37 4.97 -5.09 -3.16
C PHE A 37 5.72 -6.06 -4.06
N GLY A 38 6.59 -5.55 -4.94
CA GLY A 38 7.42 -6.39 -5.83
C GLY A 38 8.63 -7.02 -5.12
N GLN A 39 8.95 -6.53 -3.92
CA GLN A 39 9.99 -7.04 -3.03
C GLN A 39 9.45 -7.02 -1.60
N ASN A 40 10.17 -7.63 -0.66
CA ASN A 40 9.83 -7.46 0.75
C ASN A 40 9.90 -5.96 1.07
N THR A 41 8.99 -5.47 1.89
CA THR A 41 8.98 -4.05 2.24
C THR A 41 8.50 -3.88 3.66
N ASP A 42 9.36 -3.30 4.49
CA ASP A 42 9.01 -2.89 5.83
C ASP A 42 8.20 -1.59 5.76
N VAL A 43 7.02 -1.59 6.38
CA VAL A 43 6.20 -0.40 6.52
C VAL A 43 6.01 -0.14 8.00
N LYS A 44 6.36 1.07 8.42
CA LYS A 44 6.13 1.58 9.76
C LYS A 44 4.77 2.24 9.81
N PHE A 45 3.94 1.79 10.72
CA PHE A 45 2.65 2.38 11.06
C PHE A 45 2.78 3.17 12.37
N ASN A 46 2.12 4.32 12.44
CA ASN A 46 1.98 5.09 13.67
C ASN A 46 0.50 5.40 13.88
N PHE A 47 -0.02 5.07 15.04
CA PHE A 47 -1.36 5.45 15.48
C PHE A 47 -1.48 6.97 15.53
N LYS A 48 -2.61 7.50 15.08
CA LYS A 48 -2.93 8.94 15.16
C LYS A 48 -4.00 9.16 16.20
N GLU A 49 -5.21 8.70 15.92
CA GLU A 49 -6.37 8.76 16.80
C GLU A 49 -7.41 7.76 16.31
N SER A 50 -8.41 7.52 17.15
CA SER A 50 -9.59 6.74 16.85
C SER A 50 -10.82 7.44 17.40
N HIS A 51 -11.98 7.12 16.86
CA HIS A 51 -13.27 7.63 17.31
C HIS A 51 -14.26 6.47 17.27
N GLY A 52 -14.95 6.21 18.37
CA GLY A 52 -15.89 5.10 18.34
C GLY A 52 -16.58 4.81 19.66
N MET A 53 -17.84 4.42 19.58
CA MET A 53 -18.54 3.83 20.73
C MET A 53 -18.05 2.39 21.01
N TYR A 54 -17.47 1.73 20.01
CA TYR A 54 -16.98 0.36 20.09
C TYR A 54 -15.47 0.31 20.22
N THR A 55 -14.97 -0.82 20.73
CA THR A 55 -13.54 -1.13 20.73
C THR A 55 -13.17 -1.78 19.41
N SER A 56 -12.19 -1.19 18.73
CA SER A 56 -11.74 -1.61 17.43
C SER A 56 -10.28 -2.06 17.44
N SER A 57 -9.94 -2.93 16.50
CA SER A 57 -8.58 -3.43 16.31
C SER A 57 -8.20 -3.34 14.83
N LEU A 58 -7.15 -2.59 14.55
CA LEU A 58 -6.57 -2.48 13.21
C LEU A 58 -5.53 -3.59 13.02
N GLY A 59 -5.72 -4.39 11.98
CA GLY A 59 -4.84 -5.50 11.62
C GLY A 59 -4.46 -5.51 10.15
N ILE A 60 -3.49 -6.36 9.84
CA ILE A 60 -3.02 -6.69 8.50
C ILE A 60 -3.52 -8.08 8.17
N TYR A 61 -4.11 -8.22 6.99
CA TYR A 61 -4.69 -9.46 6.51
C TYR A 61 -4.04 -9.83 5.18
N THR A 62 -3.74 -11.12 4.98
CA THR A 62 -3.47 -11.66 3.65
C THR A 62 -4.78 -11.87 2.91
N VAL A 63 -4.77 -11.71 1.58
CA VAL A 63 -5.91 -11.96 0.71
C VAL A 63 -5.55 -13.06 -0.29
N ASN A 64 -6.34 -14.13 -0.34
CA ASN A 64 -6.23 -15.20 -1.32
C ASN A 64 -7.62 -15.58 -1.82
N ASP A 65 -7.88 -15.44 -3.13
CA ASP A 65 -9.19 -15.67 -3.74
C ASP A 65 -10.36 -15.00 -2.98
N SER A 66 -10.15 -13.72 -2.59
CA SER A 66 -11.07 -12.91 -1.78
C SER A 66 -11.28 -13.38 -0.34
N VAL A 67 -10.60 -14.44 0.10
CA VAL A 67 -10.59 -14.88 1.50
C VAL A 67 -9.51 -14.10 2.25
N THR A 68 -9.90 -13.50 3.37
CA THR A 68 -9.00 -12.75 4.26
C THR A 68 -8.54 -13.63 5.42
N SER A 69 -7.29 -13.42 5.86
CA SER A 69 -6.76 -14.06 7.07
C SER A 69 -5.88 -13.09 7.82
N LEU A 70 -6.19 -12.86 9.11
CA LEU A 70 -5.42 -11.97 9.97
C LEU A 70 -4.01 -12.56 10.14
N VAL A 71 -3.00 -11.75 9.84
CA VAL A 71 -1.59 -12.13 10.01
C VAL A 71 -0.87 -11.31 11.07
N HIS A 72 -1.36 -10.09 11.36
CA HIS A 72 -0.76 -9.23 12.37
C HIS A 72 -1.76 -8.19 12.88
N THR A 73 -1.84 -7.98 14.19
CA THR A 73 -2.59 -6.86 14.77
C THR A 73 -1.63 -5.69 14.99
N LEU A 74 -1.91 -4.54 14.37
CA LEU A 74 -1.09 -3.33 14.50
C LEU A 74 -1.42 -2.58 15.79
N PHE A 75 -2.71 -2.28 15.98
CA PHE A 75 -3.20 -1.50 17.10
C PHE A 75 -4.54 -2.07 17.56
N SER A 76 -4.78 -2.03 18.87
CA SER A 76 -6.01 -2.52 19.47
C SER A 76 -6.39 -1.59 20.60
N GLU A 77 -7.66 -1.21 20.62
CA GLU A 77 -8.23 -0.42 21.70
C GLU A 77 -8.54 -1.29 22.91
N THR A 78 -8.23 -0.78 24.09
CA THR A 78 -8.52 -1.46 25.36
C THR A 78 -9.86 -1.02 25.97
N LYS A 79 -10.42 0.07 25.45
CA LYS A 79 -11.73 0.65 25.79
C LYS A 79 -12.21 1.48 24.59
N SER A 80 -13.50 1.78 24.51
CA SER A 80 -14.08 2.45 23.34
C SER A 80 -13.53 3.86 23.10
N SER A 81 -13.29 4.62 24.16
CA SER A 81 -12.83 5.99 24.05
C SER A 81 -12.22 6.50 25.36
N ASP A 82 -11.62 7.69 25.29
CA ASP A 82 -10.99 8.31 26.44
C ASP A 82 -12.03 8.76 27.48
N ASN A 83 -13.12 9.40 27.04
CA ASN A 83 -14.17 9.97 27.90
C ASN A 83 -15.60 9.92 27.29
N GLY A 84 -15.91 8.89 26.50
CA GLY A 84 -17.26 8.67 25.97
C GLY A 84 -17.75 9.79 25.04
N ALA A 85 -19.03 10.14 25.14
CA ALA A 85 -19.64 11.20 24.33
C ALA A 85 -19.12 12.61 24.68
N GLU A 86 -18.52 12.81 25.87
CA GLU A 86 -18.05 14.14 26.31
C GLU A 86 -16.89 14.68 25.46
N ASN A 87 -16.18 13.78 24.76
CA ASN A 87 -15.10 14.11 23.84
C ASN A 87 -15.31 13.45 22.46
N GLU A 88 -16.56 13.34 22.02
CA GLU A 88 -16.91 12.80 20.70
C GLU A 88 -16.33 11.41 20.45
N TRP A 89 -16.30 10.58 21.51
CA TRP A 89 -15.81 9.22 21.47
C TRP A 89 -14.35 9.09 21.05
N LYS A 90 -13.55 10.16 21.19
CA LYS A 90 -12.13 10.15 20.84
C LYS A 90 -11.33 9.19 21.71
N GLY A 91 -10.51 8.37 21.06
CA GLY A 91 -9.49 7.51 21.63
C GLY A 91 -8.08 8.02 21.35
N SER A 92 -7.25 8.08 22.40
CA SER A 92 -5.84 8.51 22.28
C SER A 92 -4.83 7.43 22.66
N LEU A 93 -3.59 7.65 22.22
CA LEU A 93 -2.45 6.83 22.60
C LEU A 93 -2.11 7.00 24.09
N GLY A 94 -1.88 5.89 24.78
CA GLY A 94 -1.59 5.85 26.21
C GLY A 94 -2.84 5.78 27.08
N ASN A 95 -4.03 5.84 26.48
CA ASN A 95 -5.31 5.75 27.17
C ASN A 95 -6.21 4.69 26.55
N THR A 96 -6.69 4.93 25.33
CA THR A 96 -7.56 3.99 24.59
C THR A 96 -6.73 2.93 23.88
N VAL A 97 -5.71 3.36 23.13
CA VAL A 97 -4.69 2.46 22.55
C VAL A 97 -3.45 2.49 23.44
N LEU A 98 -3.02 1.32 23.94
CA LEU A 98 -1.84 1.22 24.79
C LEU A 98 -0.57 0.88 23.98
N GLY A 99 0.60 1.17 24.55
CA GLY A 99 1.91 0.86 23.95
C GLY A 99 2.60 2.06 23.31
N SER A 100 3.50 1.80 22.36
CA SER A 100 4.31 2.84 21.70
C SER A 100 3.55 3.68 20.68
N GLY A 101 2.38 3.21 20.23
CA GLY A 101 1.65 3.79 19.11
C GLY A 101 2.38 3.64 17.77
N ALA A 102 3.39 2.76 17.70
CA ALA A 102 4.13 2.48 16.48
C ALA A 102 4.35 0.98 16.31
N GLY A 103 4.13 0.48 15.10
CA GLY A 103 4.35 -0.91 14.71
C GLY A 103 5.05 -0.98 13.34
N VAL A 104 5.82 -2.03 13.09
CA VAL A 104 6.43 -2.28 11.78
C VAL A 104 5.99 -3.65 11.31
N PHE A 105 5.61 -3.75 10.04
CA PHE A 105 5.29 -5.01 9.41
C PHE A 105 6.04 -5.15 8.08
N THR A 106 6.61 -6.32 7.84
CA THR A 106 7.23 -6.69 6.57
C THR A 106 6.19 -7.30 5.65
N PHE A 107 5.80 -6.54 4.63
CA PHE A 107 5.01 -7.07 3.53
C PHE A 107 5.89 -7.93 2.63
N LEU A 108 5.49 -9.17 2.39
CA LEU A 108 6.26 -10.08 1.54
C LEU A 108 6.04 -9.77 0.05
N ALA A 109 7.10 -9.95 -0.73
CA ALA A 109 7.06 -9.78 -2.18
C ALA A 109 5.95 -10.64 -2.83
N ASN A 110 5.22 -10.08 -3.79
CA ASN A 110 4.18 -10.75 -4.59
C ASN A 110 2.99 -11.30 -3.77
N GLN A 111 2.84 -10.92 -2.50
CA GLN A 111 1.69 -11.29 -1.69
C GLN A 111 0.69 -10.14 -1.65
N VAL A 112 -0.60 -10.48 -1.76
CA VAL A 112 -1.70 -9.50 -1.64
C VAL A 112 -2.12 -9.39 -0.18
N TYR A 113 -2.19 -8.16 0.29
CA TYR A 113 -2.63 -7.80 1.62
C TYR A 113 -3.76 -6.77 1.57
N THR A 114 -4.45 -6.64 2.69
CA THR A 114 -5.36 -5.56 2.99
C THR A 114 -5.21 -5.18 4.46
N LEU A 115 -5.48 -3.93 4.81
CA LEU A 115 -5.66 -3.54 6.20
C LEU A 115 -7.11 -3.82 6.58
N GLY A 116 -7.38 -4.20 7.82
CA GLY A 116 -8.76 -4.44 8.29
C GLY A 116 -8.98 -3.86 9.66
N LEU A 117 -10.09 -3.14 9.83
CA LEU A 117 -10.56 -2.64 11.11
C LEU A 117 -11.67 -3.57 11.59
N ASN A 118 -11.43 -4.27 12.69
CA ASN A 118 -12.41 -5.13 13.34
C ASN A 118 -13.04 -4.40 14.52
N SER A 119 -14.34 -4.15 14.47
CA SER A 119 -15.13 -3.48 15.52
C SER A 119 -15.94 -4.50 16.34
N GLY A 120 -15.41 -5.71 16.53
CA GLY A 120 -16.06 -6.75 17.31
C GLY A 120 -17.36 -7.25 16.67
N SER A 121 -18.51 -6.93 17.28
CA SER A 121 -19.83 -7.39 16.83
C SER A 121 -20.25 -6.82 15.47
N ASP A 122 -19.73 -5.65 15.09
CA ASP A 122 -20.03 -5.01 13.81
C ASP A 122 -19.18 -5.57 12.65
N GLY A 123 -18.28 -6.50 12.97
CA GLY A 123 -17.49 -7.25 12.00
C GLY A 123 -16.18 -6.55 11.64
N THR A 124 -15.71 -6.83 10.42
CA THR A 124 -14.46 -6.28 9.90
C THR A 124 -14.73 -5.57 8.59
N VAL A 125 -14.29 -4.33 8.48
CA VAL A 125 -14.15 -3.61 7.21
C VAL A 125 -12.71 -3.67 6.74
N TYR A 126 -12.51 -3.60 5.44
CA TYR A 126 -11.18 -3.71 4.82
C TYR A 126 -10.79 -2.44 4.09
N SER A 127 -9.50 -2.19 3.95
CA SER A 127 -9.04 -1.09 3.12
C SER A 127 -9.31 -1.33 1.64
N THR A 128 -9.38 -2.60 1.22
CA THR A 128 -9.67 -2.98 -0.16
C THR A 128 -11.19 -2.96 -0.42
N SER A 129 -11.67 -2.01 -1.23
CA SER A 129 -13.10 -1.80 -1.44
C SER A 129 -13.85 -3.03 -1.98
N ALA A 130 -13.19 -3.85 -2.80
CA ALA A 130 -13.79 -5.08 -3.33
C ALA A 130 -14.14 -6.10 -2.22
N LEU A 131 -13.44 -6.08 -1.08
CA LEU A 131 -13.72 -6.94 0.08
C LEU A 131 -14.90 -6.42 0.92
N ASN A 132 -15.36 -5.20 0.65
CA ASN A 132 -16.48 -4.54 1.31
C ASN A 132 -17.74 -4.49 0.44
N ALA A 133 -17.92 -5.46 -0.46
CA ALA A 133 -18.98 -5.42 -1.48
C ALA A 133 -18.93 -4.17 -2.39
N GLY A 134 -17.73 -3.62 -2.60
CA GLY A 134 -17.50 -2.46 -3.47
C GLY A 134 -17.54 -1.10 -2.76
N THR A 135 -17.90 -1.04 -1.47
CA THR A 135 -17.89 0.24 -0.73
C THR A 135 -16.49 0.58 -0.22
N GLN A 136 -16.14 1.86 -0.31
CA GLN A 136 -14.89 2.35 0.28
C GLN A 136 -15.08 2.51 1.79
N GLN A 137 -14.18 1.93 2.57
CA GLN A 137 -14.18 1.97 4.05
C GLN A 137 -12.82 2.41 4.61
N ALA A 138 -11.88 2.70 3.71
CA ALA A 138 -10.64 3.37 4.05
C ALA A 138 -10.30 4.41 2.99
N VAL A 139 -9.71 5.51 3.42
CA VAL A 139 -9.15 6.55 2.56
C VAL A 139 -7.64 6.61 2.75
N PHE A 140 -6.93 6.80 1.64
CA PHE A 140 -5.47 6.91 1.60
C PHE A 140 -5.08 8.25 0.99
N GLY A 141 -4.14 8.95 1.62
CA GLY A 141 -3.64 10.20 1.07
C GLY A 141 -2.38 10.68 1.76
N GLY A 142 -1.75 11.70 1.17
CA GLY A 142 -0.64 12.41 1.82
C GLY A 142 -1.11 13.28 2.99
N SER A 143 -0.27 14.23 3.39
CA SER A 143 -0.58 15.17 4.50
C SER A 143 -1.87 15.97 4.31
N SER A 144 -2.32 16.18 3.06
CA SER A 144 -3.58 16.88 2.78
C SER A 144 -4.83 16.13 3.22
N LEU A 145 -4.81 14.80 3.27
CA LEU A 145 -5.95 14.00 3.72
C LEU A 145 -6.30 14.33 5.18
N TRP A 146 -5.28 14.43 6.04
CA TRP A 146 -5.48 14.74 7.46
C TRP A 146 -6.17 16.08 7.71
N THR A 147 -5.89 17.07 6.86
CA THR A 147 -6.60 18.36 6.92
C THR A 147 -8.00 18.25 6.33
N ALA A 148 -8.17 17.48 5.25
CA ALA A 148 -9.43 17.33 4.53
C ALA A 148 -10.51 16.57 5.33
N LEU A 149 -10.12 15.58 6.14
CA LEU A 149 -11.04 14.83 6.99
C LEU A 149 -11.81 15.74 7.97
N GLY A 150 -11.27 16.91 8.29
CA GLY A 150 -11.90 17.81 9.26
C GLY A 150 -11.88 17.15 10.62
N ARG A 151 -10.79 17.37 11.38
CA ARG A 151 -10.61 16.79 12.71
C ARG A 151 -11.89 16.98 13.52
N GLU A 152 -12.46 15.88 14.00
CA GLU A 152 -13.62 15.86 14.90
C GLU A 152 -14.93 16.34 14.25
N THR A 153 -15.18 15.97 12.99
CA THR A 153 -16.52 16.15 12.41
C THR A 153 -17.12 14.81 12.03
N THR A 154 -18.31 14.50 12.54
CA THR A 154 -19.13 13.34 12.14
C THR A 154 -19.85 13.57 10.80
N ASN A 155 -19.28 14.43 9.95
CA ASN A 155 -19.89 14.82 8.69
C ASN A 155 -19.38 13.91 7.59
N THR A 156 -20.29 13.46 6.73
CA THR A 156 -19.94 12.63 5.56
C THR A 156 -18.80 13.25 4.75
N PHE A 157 -17.70 12.51 4.62
CA PHE A 157 -16.52 12.88 3.86
C PHE A 157 -16.74 12.66 2.35
N GLN A 158 -17.27 13.68 1.69
CA GLN A 158 -17.67 13.64 0.27
C GLN A 158 -16.54 13.32 -0.72
N ALA A 159 -15.28 13.51 -0.32
CA ALA A 159 -14.13 13.38 -1.21
C ALA A 159 -13.50 11.98 -1.22
N ALA A 160 -14.07 10.98 -0.53
CA ALA A 160 -13.46 9.66 -0.32
C ALA A 160 -12.89 9.01 -1.61
N GLY A 161 -13.63 9.09 -2.73
CA GLY A 161 -13.20 8.53 -4.02
C GLY A 161 -11.94 9.18 -4.64
N SER A 162 -11.52 10.34 -4.14
CA SER A 162 -10.27 11.00 -4.53
C SER A 162 -9.06 10.57 -3.66
N TYR A 163 -9.31 9.83 -2.58
CA TYR A 163 -8.31 9.38 -1.61
C TYR A 163 -8.22 7.86 -1.59
N THR A 164 -7.76 7.29 -2.70
CA THR A 164 -7.73 5.83 -2.93
C THR A 164 -6.32 5.24 -2.97
N ASP A 165 -5.29 6.07 -3.15
CA ASP A 165 -3.92 5.63 -3.37
C ASP A 165 -2.94 6.35 -2.42
N GLY A 166 -2.25 5.56 -1.61
CA GLY A 166 -1.17 6.00 -0.72
C GLY A 166 0.22 5.73 -1.28
N THR A 167 0.34 5.04 -2.41
CA THR A 167 1.59 4.54 -3.01
C THR A 167 2.68 5.61 -3.10
N ALA A 168 2.38 6.72 -3.77
CA ALA A 168 3.37 7.77 -4.03
C ALA A 168 3.81 8.46 -2.74
N SER A 169 2.90 8.58 -1.76
CA SER A 169 3.14 9.24 -0.48
C SER A 169 3.89 8.34 0.49
N LEU A 170 3.66 7.01 0.45
CA LEU A 170 4.31 6.04 1.33
C LEU A 170 5.84 6.16 1.36
N PHE A 171 6.45 6.49 0.20
CA PHE A 171 7.91 6.67 0.05
C PHE A 171 8.38 8.13 0.10
N LYS A 172 7.47 9.10 0.29
CA LYS A 172 7.77 10.54 0.27
C LYS A 172 7.41 11.23 1.59
N GLY A 173 7.68 10.56 2.71
CA GLY A 173 7.38 11.05 4.06
C GLY A 173 6.05 10.53 4.63
N GLY A 174 5.46 9.52 4.00
CA GLY A 174 4.35 8.75 4.53
C GLY A 174 2.96 9.13 3.98
N THR A 175 2.02 8.24 4.19
CA THR A 175 0.60 8.37 3.85
C THR A 175 -0.25 8.25 5.11
N VAL A 176 -1.33 9.00 5.19
CA VAL A 176 -2.39 8.85 6.18
C VAL A 176 -3.42 7.86 5.65
N ILE A 177 -3.90 7.01 6.55
CA ILE A 177 -4.92 6.00 6.31
C ILE A 177 -5.98 6.20 7.37
N SER A 178 -7.22 6.37 6.93
CA SER A 178 -8.35 6.62 7.82
C SER A 178 -9.47 5.65 7.47
N PHE A 179 -10.07 5.04 8.48
CA PHE A 179 -11.12 4.05 8.35
C PHE A 179 -12.46 4.58 8.79
N ASP A 180 -13.49 4.07 8.14
CA ASP A 180 -14.87 4.10 8.56
C ASP A 180 -15.30 2.68 8.90
N ASP A 181 -15.91 2.47 10.06
CA ASP A 181 -16.22 1.15 10.60
C ASP A 181 -17.65 0.67 10.34
N ARG A 182 -18.43 1.46 9.58
CA ARG A 182 -19.88 1.27 9.30
C ARG A 182 -20.80 1.54 10.48
N GLY A 183 -20.28 2.17 11.54
CA GLY A 183 -21.07 2.71 12.62
C GLY A 183 -22.20 3.63 12.13
N ASN A 184 -23.13 3.95 13.02
CA ASN A 184 -24.12 5.02 12.81
C ASN A 184 -24.85 4.99 11.44
N SER A 185 -25.26 3.80 11.00
CA SER A 185 -25.89 3.54 9.69
C SER A 185 -24.96 3.67 8.47
N ASN A 186 -23.69 3.31 8.64
CA ASN A 186 -22.64 3.49 7.63
C ASN A 186 -22.58 4.96 7.22
N ASP A 187 -22.30 5.83 8.20
CA ASP A 187 -21.68 7.11 7.87
C ASP A 187 -20.38 6.85 7.09
N THR A 188 -19.91 7.87 6.38
CA THR A 188 -18.72 7.73 5.53
C THR A 188 -17.84 8.92 5.77
N ASP A 189 -17.48 9.13 7.03
CA ASP A 189 -16.74 10.26 7.53
C ASP A 189 -15.28 9.88 7.87
N PHE A 190 -15.02 8.58 8.01
CA PHE A 190 -13.68 7.97 8.03
C PHE A 190 -12.79 8.45 9.19
N GLN A 191 -13.34 8.82 10.33
CA GLN A 191 -12.53 9.18 11.51
C GLN A 191 -12.35 8.05 12.53
N ASP A 192 -12.99 6.89 12.32
CA ASP A 192 -13.11 5.89 13.37
C ASP A 192 -11.76 5.30 13.77
N PHE A 193 -10.85 5.16 12.80
CA PHE A 193 -9.49 4.75 13.09
C PHE A 193 -8.50 5.33 12.10
N THR A 194 -7.59 6.18 12.59
CA THR A 194 -6.56 6.81 11.76
C THR A 194 -5.15 6.36 12.14
N VAL A 195 -4.39 5.99 11.12
CA VAL A 195 -2.94 5.75 11.22
C VAL A 195 -2.17 6.50 10.13
N SER A 196 -0.87 6.66 10.33
CA SER A 196 0.05 6.99 9.25
C SER A 196 0.96 5.80 8.95
N ALA A 197 1.28 5.59 7.68
CA ALA A 197 2.19 4.57 7.20
C ALA A 197 3.35 5.21 6.42
N GLU A 198 4.55 4.69 6.62
CA GLU A 198 5.75 5.11 5.89
C GLU A 198 6.59 3.88 5.57
N ALA A 199 7.05 3.76 4.31
CA ALA A 199 7.99 2.70 3.96
C ALA A 199 9.32 2.95 4.66
N VAL A 200 9.82 1.96 5.37
CA VAL A 200 11.16 1.99 5.97
C VAL A 200 12.14 1.76 4.82
N PRO A 201 13.05 2.71 4.53
CA PRO A 201 14.05 2.50 3.50
C PRO A 201 14.86 1.27 3.84
N GLU A 202 14.86 0.25 2.98
CA GLU A 202 15.81 -0.83 3.14
C GLU A 202 17.22 -0.23 3.12
N PRO A 203 18.13 -0.67 4.00
CA PRO A 203 19.54 -0.38 3.82
C PRO A 203 19.91 -0.95 2.46
N ILE A 204 20.10 -0.07 1.48
CA ILE A 204 20.28 -0.36 0.06
C ILE A 204 21.15 -1.61 -0.05
N THR A 205 20.54 -2.73 -0.45
CA THR A 205 21.26 -3.94 -0.77
C THR A 205 22.06 -3.63 -2.03
N MET A 206 23.24 -3.04 -1.81
CA MET A 206 24.20 -2.51 -2.77
C MET A 206 24.85 -3.61 -3.65
N THR A 207 24.24 -4.79 -3.66
CA THR A 207 24.74 -6.02 -4.28
C THR A 207 24.70 -5.95 -5.80
N GLY A 208 23.76 -5.21 -6.40
CA GLY A 208 23.67 -5.02 -7.85
C GLY A 208 24.65 -3.99 -8.44
N LEU A 209 24.92 -2.89 -7.73
CA LEU A 209 25.77 -1.81 -8.22
C LEU A 209 27.27 -2.07 -8.03
N ALA A 210 27.66 -2.80 -6.97
CA ALA A 210 29.05 -3.16 -6.74
C ALA A 210 29.59 -4.15 -7.80
N LEU A 211 28.76 -5.10 -8.26
CA LEU A 211 29.15 -6.07 -9.30
C LEU A 211 29.23 -5.45 -10.71
N GLY A 212 28.39 -4.44 -11.01
CA GLY A 212 28.45 -3.71 -12.28
C GLY A 212 29.71 -2.86 -12.45
N LEU A 213 30.15 -2.19 -11.38
CA LEU A 213 31.39 -1.39 -11.39
C LEU A 213 32.64 -2.26 -11.34
N GLY A 214 32.64 -3.34 -10.54
CA GLY A 214 33.75 -4.30 -10.49
C GLY A 214 33.99 -4.99 -11.85
N GLY A 215 32.92 -5.37 -12.54
CA GLY A 215 32.97 -5.96 -13.88
C GLY A 215 33.54 -5.00 -14.95
N LEU A 216 33.13 -3.72 -14.92
CA LEU A 216 33.64 -2.70 -15.85
C LEU A 216 35.13 -2.37 -15.63
N VAL A 217 35.60 -2.35 -14.38
CA VAL A 217 37.02 -2.14 -14.06
C VAL A 217 37.87 -3.37 -14.42
N ALA A 218 37.38 -4.59 -14.15
CA ALA A 218 38.07 -5.83 -14.53
C ALA A 218 38.11 -6.04 -16.06
N ALA A 219 37.05 -5.69 -16.77
CA ALA A 219 36.99 -5.75 -18.24
C ALA A 219 37.94 -4.74 -18.91
N ARG A 220 38.11 -3.55 -18.32
CA ARG A 220 39.10 -2.56 -18.80
C ARG A 220 40.54 -3.03 -18.58
N ARG A 221 40.86 -3.66 -17.44
CA ARG A 221 42.20 -4.23 -17.20
C ARG A 221 42.56 -5.36 -18.16
N ARG A 222 41.61 -6.22 -18.54
CA ARG A 222 41.88 -7.31 -19.50
C ARG A 222 42.14 -6.83 -20.94
N ARG A 223 41.62 -5.66 -21.36
CA ARG A 223 41.90 -5.12 -22.70
C ARG A 223 43.28 -4.46 -22.83
N ALA A 224 43.87 -3.96 -21.74
CA ALA A 224 45.20 -3.34 -21.77
C ALA A 224 46.36 -4.34 -21.80
N SER A 225 46.12 -5.62 -21.49
CA SER A 225 47.17 -6.64 -21.36
C SER A 225 47.36 -7.53 -22.61
N LYS A 226 46.70 -7.22 -23.74
CA LYS A 226 46.79 -7.97 -25.01
C LYS A 226 47.55 -7.23 -26.12
N THR A 227 48.27 -6.17 -25.80
CA THR A 227 49.09 -5.40 -26.74
C THR A 227 50.56 -5.46 -26.30
N VAL A 228 51.22 -6.59 -26.58
CA VAL A 228 52.67 -6.72 -26.71
C VAL A 228 52.94 -7.66 -27.87
#